data_AF-K7ZEJ8-F1
#
_entry.id   AF-K7ZEJ8-F1
#
_cell.length_a   1.000
_cell.length_b   1.000
_cell.length_c   1.000
_cell.angle_alpha   90.00
_cell.angle_beta   90.00
_cell.angle_gamma   90.00
#
_symmetry.space_group_name_H-M   'P 1'
#
loop_
_entity.id
_entity.type
_entity.pdbx_description
1 polymer ?
#
loop_
_entity_poly.entity_id
_entity_poly.type
_entity_poly.pdbx_seq_one_letter_code
_entity_poly.pdbx_strand_id
1 'polypeptide(L)'
;AGYCVGVLEEGRSIFPNSHKYEDGDFIIGLPSSGLHCGGLEQVHAIIERSKDLMAKLQQPAEFGNKSALLAQEILAPTKTYVKEVLPLIRNKQLKAVGNVSSCLQDAIKKILPSGYGAQISFENVNLPEIYGWLHGPLNISENSFLENFNCGVGMVLIASKSNANEIVKSIPGSSVIGFLKKNSNNITYRNFHEVLMKASAHFEKDTGAKIEIIKSEKPVAIKNSVENLLKENSKYENLILTQSGKRLTKIPAKYEEPILVIGTDGVGTKIKIAQQTEINSTVGI
;
A
#
# COMPACT_ATOMS: atom_id res chain seq x y z
N ALA A 1 9.27 -9.11 -8.71
CA ALA A 1 10.36 -8.14 -8.52
C ALA A 1 10.40 -7.23 -9.72
N GLY A 2 10.06 -5.97 -9.47
CA GLY A 2 10.21 -4.90 -10.43
C GLY A 2 11.26 -3.91 -9.92
N TYR A 3 11.81 -3.13 -10.83
CA TYR A 3 12.45 -1.87 -10.48
C TYR A 3 11.68 -0.77 -11.19
N CYS A 4 11.69 0.43 -10.62
CA CYS A 4 11.22 1.63 -11.28
C CYS A 4 12.33 2.69 -11.30
N VAL A 5 12.39 3.45 -12.39
CA VAL A 5 13.28 4.61 -12.49
C VAL A 5 12.39 5.83 -12.69
N GLY A 6 12.55 6.80 -11.80
CA GLY A 6 11.98 8.13 -11.91
C GLY A 6 13.04 9.16 -12.30
N VAL A 7 12.59 10.30 -12.81
CA VAL A 7 13.44 11.46 -13.10
C VAL A 7 12.89 12.68 -12.36
N LEU A 8 13.75 13.31 -11.58
CA LEU A 8 13.52 14.56 -10.88
C LEU A 8 14.43 15.65 -11.49
N GLU A 9 14.03 16.91 -11.39
CA GLU A 9 14.89 18.05 -11.74
C GLU A 9 15.66 18.48 -10.49
N GLU A 10 16.95 18.79 -10.63
CA GLU A 10 17.75 19.34 -9.53
C GLU A 10 17.13 20.64 -8.98
N GLY A 11 17.33 20.89 -7.68
CA GLY A 11 16.75 22.07 -7.00
C GLY A 11 15.24 22.01 -6.74
N ARG A 12 14.51 21.00 -7.24
CA ARG A 12 13.11 20.78 -6.82
C ARG A 12 13.05 20.27 -5.38
N SER A 13 12.02 20.74 -4.66
CA SER A 13 11.74 20.32 -3.30
C SER A 13 11.58 18.80 -3.20
N ILE A 14 12.42 18.17 -2.39
CA ILE A 14 12.35 16.74 -2.05
C ILE A 14 11.44 16.58 -0.83
N PHE A 15 10.55 15.60 -0.86
CA PHE A 15 9.69 15.30 0.29
C PHE A 15 10.41 14.44 1.33
N PRO A 16 10.09 14.60 2.63
CA PRO A 16 9.16 15.60 3.18
C PRO A 16 9.77 17.02 3.23
N ASN A 17 8.95 18.04 2.92
CA ASN A 17 9.32 19.46 3.12
C ASN A 17 9.04 19.89 4.56
N SER A 18 9.65 19.21 5.51
CA SER A 18 9.39 19.35 6.96
C SER A 18 9.53 20.77 7.49
N HIS A 19 10.41 21.59 6.90
CA HIS A 19 10.58 23.01 7.24
C HIS A 19 9.32 23.86 6.99
N LYS A 20 8.39 23.40 6.16
CA LYS A 20 7.11 24.06 5.88
C LYS A 20 5.97 23.58 6.77
N TYR A 21 6.22 22.62 7.67
CA TYR A 21 5.17 22.07 8.50
C TYR A 21 4.71 23.09 9.54
N GLU A 22 3.41 23.12 9.76
CA GLU A 22 2.75 23.97 10.74
C GLU A 22 1.88 23.11 11.66
N ASP A 23 1.66 23.59 12.89
CA ASP A 23 0.73 22.94 13.81
C ASP A 23 -0.68 22.95 13.23
N GLY A 24 -1.34 21.79 13.24
CA GLY A 24 -2.67 21.62 12.66
C GLY A 24 -2.71 21.54 11.13
N ASP A 25 -1.57 21.39 10.43
CA ASP A 25 -1.58 20.96 9.03
C ASP A 25 -2.38 19.66 8.88
N PHE A 26 -3.12 19.53 7.78
CA PHE A 26 -3.99 18.39 7.58
C PHE A 26 -3.25 17.18 7.01
N ILE A 27 -3.66 16.02 7.51
CA ILE A 27 -3.28 14.71 7.01
C ILE A 27 -4.46 14.20 6.17
N ILE A 28 -4.20 13.96 4.88
CA ILE A 28 -5.20 13.53 3.91
C ILE A 28 -4.91 12.07 3.56
N GLY A 29 -5.91 11.21 3.72
CA GLY A 29 -5.86 9.80 3.34
C GLY A 29 -6.46 9.58 1.97
N LEU A 30 -5.74 8.87 1.10
CA LEU A 30 -6.27 8.37 -0.17
C LEU A 30 -6.72 6.92 0.01
N PRO A 31 -7.88 6.54 -0.53
CA PRO A 31 -8.49 5.25 -0.26
C PRO A 31 -7.69 4.13 -0.94
N SER A 32 -7.37 3.09 -0.16
CA SER A 32 -6.81 1.84 -0.67
C SER A 32 -7.86 1.02 -1.43
N SER A 33 -7.39 0.01 -2.16
CA SER A 33 -8.24 -0.97 -2.86
C SER A 33 -8.50 -2.22 -2.02
N GLY A 34 -8.03 -2.25 -0.77
CA GLY A 34 -8.00 -3.45 0.08
C GLY A 34 -6.69 -3.51 0.87
N LEU A 35 -6.10 -4.71 0.98
CA LEU A 35 -4.88 -4.93 1.77
C LEU A 35 -3.60 -4.41 1.11
N HIS A 36 -3.64 -4.20 -0.21
CA HIS A 36 -2.45 -3.95 -1.03
C HIS A 36 -1.43 -5.08 -0.83
N CYS A 37 -0.19 -4.75 -0.48
CA CYS A 37 0.85 -5.74 -0.20
C CYS A 37 1.04 -6.00 1.30
N GLY A 38 0.19 -5.43 2.16
CA GLY A 38 0.31 -5.50 3.63
C GLY A 38 -0.47 -6.66 4.23
N GLY A 39 0.10 -7.31 5.25
CA GLY A 39 -0.61 -8.29 6.08
C GLY A 39 -0.98 -9.62 5.39
N LEU A 40 -0.64 -9.81 4.11
CA LEU A 40 -0.96 -11.04 3.37
C LEU A 40 -0.36 -12.31 3.99
N GLU A 41 0.84 -12.22 4.58
CA GLU A 41 1.46 -13.36 5.29
C GLU A 41 0.64 -13.78 6.51
N GLN A 42 0.12 -12.81 7.28
CA GLN A 42 -0.72 -13.07 8.43
C GLN A 42 -2.07 -13.66 8.00
N VAL A 43 -2.70 -13.08 6.97
CA VAL A 43 -3.96 -13.58 6.40
C VAL A 43 -3.79 -15.01 5.88
N HIS A 44 -2.72 -15.27 5.12
CA HIS A 44 -2.39 -16.61 4.63
C HIS A 44 -2.18 -17.59 5.78
N ALA A 45 -1.40 -17.23 6.80
CA ALA A 45 -1.13 -18.10 7.94
C ALA A 45 -2.38 -18.48 8.73
N ILE A 46 -3.41 -17.62 8.77
CA ILE A 46 -4.69 -17.94 9.41
C ILE A 46 -5.53 -18.86 8.52
N ILE A 47 -5.65 -18.53 7.23
CA ILE A 47 -6.44 -19.31 6.28
C ILE A 47 -5.87 -20.72 6.11
N GLU A 48 -4.54 -20.87 5.98
CA GLU A 48 -3.86 -22.15 5.84
C GLU A 48 -4.14 -23.12 7.00
N ARG A 49 -4.46 -22.60 8.19
CA ARG A 49 -4.77 -23.40 9.38
C ARG A 49 -6.22 -23.88 9.45
N SER A 50 -7.08 -23.47 8.50
CA SER A 50 -8.49 -23.84 8.46
C SER A 50 -8.86 -24.42 7.10
N LYS A 51 -9.29 -25.69 7.10
CA LYS A 51 -9.76 -26.36 5.87
C LYS A 51 -10.98 -25.66 5.27
N ASP A 52 -11.87 -25.16 6.12
CA ASP A 52 -13.09 -24.48 5.69
C ASP A 52 -12.75 -23.14 5.02
N LEU A 53 -11.84 -22.34 5.61
CA LEU A 53 -11.39 -21.09 4.99
C LEU A 53 -10.63 -21.33 3.69
N MET A 54 -9.79 -22.37 3.62
CA MET A 54 -9.11 -22.76 2.38
C MET A 54 -10.10 -23.14 1.28
N ALA A 55 -11.17 -23.87 1.60
CA ALA A 55 -12.21 -24.22 0.65
C ALA A 55 -13.01 -22.99 0.16
N LYS A 56 -13.24 -22.01 1.05
CA LYS A 56 -13.92 -20.75 0.72
C LYS A 56 -13.17 -19.88 -0.29
N LEU A 57 -11.83 -19.99 -0.40
CA LEU A 57 -11.05 -19.18 -1.33
C LEU A 57 -11.48 -19.30 -2.80
N GLN A 58 -12.03 -20.46 -3.20
CA GLN A 58 -12.51 -20.75 -4.54
C GLN A 58 -14.02 -20.54 -4.71
N GLN A 59 -14.69 -19.99 -3.69
CA GLN A 59 -16.12 -19.66 -3.73
C GLN A 59 -16.31 -18.17 -4.08
N PRO A 60 -17.53 -17.77 -4.49
CA PRO A 60 -17.86 -16.36 -4.68
C PRO A 60 -17.52 -15.52 -3.45
N ALA A 61 -16.99 -14.31 -3.67
CA ALA A 61 -16.54 -13.45 -2.58
C ALA A 61 -17.68 -13.04 -1.65
N GLU A 62 -17.42 -13.09 -0.35
CA GLU A 62 -18.36 -12.68 0.70
C GLU A 62 -18.39 -11.14 0.87
N PHE A 63 -17.43 -10.43 0.26
CA PHE A 63 -17.29 -8.98 0.26
C PHE A 63 -16.90 -8.46 -1.12
N GLY A 64 -17.06 -7.16 -1.36
CA GLY A 64 -16.64 -6.53 -2.62
C GLY A 64 -17.40 -7.09 -3.84
N ASN A 65 -16.69 -7.51 -4.88
CA ASN A 65 -17.31 -8.09 -6.06
C ASN A 65 -17.76 -9.55 -5.82
N LYS A 66 -19.04 -9.73 -5.48
CA LYS A 66 -19.65 -11.05 -5.24
C LYS A 66 -19.66 -12.00 -6.45
N SER A 67 -19.32 -11.52 -7.65
CA SER A 67 -19.15 -12.38 -8.83
C SER A 67 -17.71 -12.89 -9.01
N ALA A 68 -16.74 -12.31 -8.29
CA ALA A 68 -15.36 -12.76 -8.24
C ALA A 68 -15.16 -13.84 -7.17
N LEU A 69 -14.04 -14.55 -7.21
CA LEU A 69 -13.65 -15.49 -6.16
C LEU A 69 -13.18 -14.73 -4.92
N LEU A 70 -13.39 -15.29 -3.73
CA LEU A 70 -12.90 -14.74 -2.47
C LEU A 70 -11.38 -14.47 -2.52
N ALA A 71 -10.60 -15.40 -3.09
CA ALA A 71 -9.16 -15.21 -3.27
C ALA A 71 -8.81 -14.01 -4.16
N GLN A 72 -9.64 -13.69 -5.16
CA GLN A 72 -9.41 -12.54 -6.06
C GLN A 72 -9.64 -11.22 -5.32
N GLU A 73 -10.67 -11.15 -4.48
CA GLU A 73 -10.94 -9.95 -3.68
C GLU A 73 -9.88 -9.75 -2.57
N ILE A 74 -9.38 -10.83 -1.94
CA ILE A 74 -8.25 -10.76 -1.00
C ILE A 74 -6.99 -10.24 -1.70
N LEU A 75 -6.74 -10.70 -2.93
CA LEU A 75 -5.58 -10.33 -3.74
C LEU A 75 -5.84 -9.14 -4.67
N ALA A 76 -6.84 -8.31 -4.34
CA ALA A 76 -7.17 -7.12 -5.12
C ALA A 76 -5.89 -6.29 -5.39
N PRO A 77 -5.61 -5.94 -6.67
CA PRO A 77 -4.36 -5.26 -7.02
C PRO A 77 -4.15 -3.96 -6.24
N THR A 78 -2.89 -3.69 -5.88
CA THR A 78 -2.48 -2.43 -5.26
C THR A 78 -2.82 -1.25 -6.17
N LYS A 79 -3.61 -0.32 -5.64
CA LYS A 79 -3.95 0.94 -6.34
C LYS A 79 -2.70 1.80 -6.54
N THR A 80 -2.55 2.37 -7.73
CA THR A 80 -1.49 3.34 -8.05
C THR A 80 -2.04 4.76 -7.98
N TYR A 81 -1.26 5.69 -7.43
CA TYR A 81 -1.69 7.07 -7.14
C TYR A 81 -0.95 8.14 -7.96
N VAL A 82 -0.16 7.72 -8.95
CA VAL A 82 0.74 8.63 -9.69
C VAL A 82 -0.05 9.70 -10.44
N LYS A 83 -1.21 9.34 -11.03
CA LYS A 83 -2.02 10.27 -11.82
C LYS A 83 -2.67 11.34 -10.95
N GLU A 84 -3.06 10.98 -9.73
CA GLU A 84 -3.72 11.83 -8.77
C GLU A 84 -2.72 12.74 -8.04
N VAL A 85 -1.56 12.20 -7.65
CA VAL A 85 -0.63 12.91 -6.74
C VAL A 85 0.41 13.74 -7.51
N LEU A 86 0.87 13.29 -8.67
CA LEU A 86 1.91 13.99 -9.42
C LEU A 86 1.52 15.44 -9.81
N PRO A 87 0.26 15.75 -10.21
CA PRO A 87 -0.17 17.13 -10.43
C PRO A 87 -0.07 17.99 -9.17
N LEU A 88 -0.48 17.47 -8.00
CA LEU A 88 -0.41 18.18 -6.73
C LEU A 88 1.02 18.52 -6.31
N ILE A 89 1.95 17.59 -6.57
CA ILE A 89 3.39 17.81 -6.37
C ILE A 89 3.87 18.95 -7.28
N ARG A 90 3.52 18.91 -8.57
CA ARG A 90 3.92 19.94 -9.56
C ARG A 90 3.38 21.33 -9.19
N ASN A 91 2.16 21.38 -8.66
CA ASN A 91 1.51 22.61 -8.21
C ASN A 91 1.95 23.07 -6.81
N LYS A 92 2.91 22.38 -6.18
CA LYS A 92 3.45 22.69 -4.84
C LYS A 92 2.36 22.73 -3.75
N GLN A 93 1.29 21.95 -3.91
CA GLN A 93 0.17 21.91 -2.96
C GLN A 93 0.46 21.06 -1.72
N LEU A 94 1.49 20.21 -1.77
CA LEU A 94 1.83 19.23 -0.74
C LEU A 94 3.09 19.62 0.03
N LYS A 95 3.11 19.28 1.32
CA LYS A 95 4.26 19.36 2.22
C LYS A 95 4.93 18.00 2.41
N ALA A 96 4.19 16.88 2.28
CA ALA A 96 4.74 15.54 2.17
C ALA A 96 3.79 14.54 1.53
N VAL A 97 4.38 13.41 1.10
CA VAL A 97 3.72 12.26 0.49
C VAL A 97 4.29 11.00 1.15
N GLY A 98 3.43 10.16 1.72
CA GLY A 98 3.79 8.89 2.34
C GLY A 98 3.00 7.76 1.71
N ASN A 99 3.68 6.83 1.04
CA ASN A 99 3.04 5.60 0.54
C ASN A 99 2.75 4.65 1.71
N VAL A 100 1.51 4.14 1.79
CA VAL A 100 1.13 3.14 2.79
C VAL A 100 1.27 1.76 2.16
N SER A 101 2.48 1.21 2.16
CA SER A 101 2.77 -0.09 1.57
C SER A 101 2.16 -1.25 2.37
N SER A 102 2.33 -1.21 3.69
CA SER A 102 1.93 -2.27 4.61
C SER A 102 1.13 -1.69 5.77
N CYS A 103 1.73 -0.76 6.54
CA CYS A 103 1.15 -0.19 7.75
C CYS A 103 0.98 1.33 7.64
N LEU A 104 -0.20 1.83 8.03
CA LEU A 104 -0.50 3.27 8.08
C LEU A 104 0.42 4.02 9.04
N GLN A 105 0.68 3.42 10.21
CA GLN A 105 1.55 4.02 11.23
C GLN A 105 2.95 4.27 10.68
N ASP A 106 3.53 3.29 9.99
CA ASP A 106 4.89 3.39 9.45
C ASP A 106 4.99 4.43 8.35
N ALA A 107 3.97 4.53 7.50
CA ALA A 107 3.90 5.56 6.48
C ALA A 107 3.89 6.96 7.08
N ILE A 108 3.09 7.18 8.14
CA ILE A 108 3.02 8.46 8.85
C ILE A 108 4.37 8.75 9.55
N LYS A 109 4.94 7.78 10.27
CA LYS A 109 6.25 7.94 10.95
C LYS A 109 7.35 8.38 9.99
N LYS A 110 7.40 7.82 8.77
CA LYS A 110 8.41 8.16 7.74
C LYS A 110 8.33 9.60 7.24
N ILE A 111 7.16 10.24 7.33
CA ILE A 111 6.94 11.62 6.85
C ILE A 111 6.80 12.63 7.99
N LEU A 112 6.87 12.21 9.25
CA LEU A 112 6.87 13.09 10.42
C LEU A 112 8.31 13.47 10.83
N PRO A 113 8.65 14.76 10.90
CA PRO A 113 9.92 15.20 11.49
C PRO A 113 9.90 15.11 13.02
N SER A 114 11.07 15.23 13.64
CA SER A 114 11.19 15.31 15.11
C SER A 114 10.40 16.50 15.67
N GLY A 115 9.74 16.29 16.81
CA GLY A 115 8.91 17.32 17.45
C GLY A 115 7.50 17.46 16.88
N TYR A 116 7.10 16.61 15.93
CA TYR A 116 5.74 16.51 15.45
C TYR A 116 5.13 15.12 15.69
N GLY A 117 3.90 15.12 16.17
CA GLY A 117 3.02 13.95 16.27
C GLY A 117 1.85 14.08 15.31
N ALA A 118 0.96 13.09 15.32
CA ALA A 118 -0.24 13.07 14.50
C ALA A 118 -1.45 12.60 15.32
N GLN A 119 -2.60 13.20 15.04
CA GLN A 119 -3.89 12.68 15.50
C GLN A 119 -4.67 12.22 14.28
N ILE A 120 -4.98 10.93 14.23
CA ILE A 120 -5.71 10.28 13.14
C ILE A 120 -7.12 9.92 13.62
N SER A 121 -8.13 10.22 12.82
CA SER A 121 -9.51 9.79 12.99
C SER A 121 -9.93 8.94 11.79
N PHE A 122 -10.53 7.79 12.08
CA PHE A 122 -11.09 6.90 11.07
C PHE A 122 -12.53 7.24 10.67
N GLU A 123 -13.15 8.24 11.30
CA GLU A 123 -14.55 8.63 11.05
C GLU A 123 -14.84 8.92 9.56
N ASN A 124 -13.88 9.54 8.86
CA ASN A 124 -13.99 9.87 7.44
C ASN A 124 -13.23 8.89 6.53
N VAL A 125 -12.72 7.78 7.08
CA VAL A 125 -12.03 6.75 6.30
C VAL A 125 -13.05 5.73 5.83
N ASN A 126 -13.15 5.54 4.52
CA ASN A 126 -13.92 4.44 3.96
C ASN A 126 -13.14 3.14 4.13
N LEU A 127 -13.41 2.40 5.20
CA LEU A 127 -12.74 1.13 5.49
C LEU A 127 -13.27 0.03 4.55
N PRO A 128 -12.42 -0.58 3.69
CA PRO A 128 -12.86 -1.67 2.81
C PRO A 128 -13.46 -2.85 3.56
N GLU A 129 -14.47 -3.50 2.99
CA GLU A 129 -15.21 -4.61 3.63
C GLU A 129 -14.33 -5.79 4.05
N ILE A 130 -13.19 -6.02 3.38
CA ILE A 130 -12.22 -7.04 3.76
C ILE A 130 -11.75 -6.91 5.21
N TYR A 131 -11.65 -5.69 5.76
CA TYR A 131 -11.29 -5.52 7.17
C TYR A 131 -12.37 -6.05 8.12
N GLY A 132 -13.64 -5.87 7.76
CA GLY A 132 -14.77 -6.47 8.47
C GLY A 132 -14.73 -7.99 8.41
N TRP A 133 -14.44 -8.55 7.23
CA TRP A 133 -14.30 -10.00 7.02
C TRP A 133 -13.09 -10.60 7.75
N LEU A 134 -11.96 -9.89 7.79
CA LEU A 134 -10.80 -10.29 8.58
C LEU A 134 -11.05 -10.19 10.08
N HIS A 135 -11.87 -9.25 10.53
CA HIS A 135 -12.21 -9.12 11.94
C HIS A 135 -13.23 -10.18 12.40
N GLY A 136 -14.29 -10.42 11.63
CA GLY A 136 -15.37 -11.36 12.00
C GLY A 136 -14.88 -12.82 11.95
N PRO A 137 -14.80 -13.43 10.75
CA PRO A 137 -14.32 -14.80 10.56
C PRO A 137 -12.91 -15.09 11.11
N LEU A 138 -11.93 -14.20 10.88
CA LEU A 138 -10.52 -14.49 11.23
C LEU A 138 -10.11 -13.99 12.62
N ASN A 139 -10.98 -13.27 13.33
CA ASN A 139 -10.74 -12.72 14.66
C ASN A 139 -9.43 -11.91 14.77
N ILE A 140 -9.04 -11.19 13.72
CA ILE A 140 -7.89 -10.29 13.77
C ILE A 140 -8.21 -9.11 14.70
N SER A 141 -7.32 -8.85 15.66
CA SER A 141 -7.51 -7.79 16.65
C SER A 141 -7.30 -6.39 16.06
N GLU A 142 -7.95 -5.40 16.66
CA GLU A 142 -7.80 -3.98 16.29
C GLU A 142 -6.35 -3.51 16.31
N ASN A 143 -5.60 -3.88 17.36
CA ASN A 143 -4.18 -3.56 17.47
C ASN A 143 -3.39 -4.16 16.30
N SER A 144 -3.69 -5.40 15.92
CA SER A 144 -3.03 -6.04 14.78
C SER A 144 -3.29 -5.27 13.49
N PHE A 145 -4.50 -4.73 13.28
CA PHE A 145 -4.78 -3.87 12.13
C PHE A 145 -3.95 -2.59 12.15
N LEU A 146 -3.98 -1.84 13.26
CA LEU A 146 -3.27 -0.56 13.38
C LEU A 146 -1.75 -0.70 13.26
N GLU A 147 -1.19 -1.85 13.67
CA GLU A 147 0.25 -2.12 13.65
C GLU A 147 0.74 -2.70 12.31
N ASN A 148 -0.11 -3.41 11.55
CA ASN A 148 0.35 -4.21 10.41
C ASN A 148 -0.35 -3.90 9.08
N PHE A 149 -1.41 -3.09 9.07
CA PHE A 149 -2.24 -2.87 7.89
C PHE A 149 -2.41 -1.39 7.53
N ASN A 150 -2.83 -1.16 6.28
CA ASN A 150 -3.10 0.16 5.75
C ASN A 150 -4.44 0.76 6.23
N CYS A 151 -5.33 -0.09 6.77
CA CYS A 151 -6.62 0.27 7.33
C CYS A 151 -7.49 1.15 6.41
N GLY A 152 -7.50 0.83 5.11
CA GLY A 152 -8.28 1.56 4.10
C GLY A 152 -7.58 2.78 3.50
N VAL A 153 -6.38 3.11 3.95
CA VAL A 153 -5.61 4.27 3.47
C VAL A 153 -4.37 3.78 2.74
N GLY A 154 -4.30 3.94 1.42
CA GLY A 154 -3.13 3.47 0.64
C GLY A 154 -2.06 4.54 0.42
N MET A 155 -2.39 5.81 0.61
CA MET A 155 -1.42 6.91 0.56
C MET A 155 -1.85 8.02 1.51
N VAL A 156 -0.86 8.66 2.14
CA VAL A 156 -1.04 9.78 3.06
C VAL A 156 -0.37 11.01 2.49
N LEU A 157 -1.05 12.15 2.50
CA LEU A 157 -0.51 13.44 2.10
C LEU A 157 -0.56 14.40 3.30
N ILE A 158 0.44 15.27 3.40
CA ILE A 158 0.42 16.41 4.34
C ILE A 158 0.30 17.69 3.54
N ALA A 159 -0.66 18.54 3.87
CA ALA A 159 -0.90 19.82 3.21
C ALA A 159 -1.36 20.89 4.19
N SER A 160 -1.22 22.16 3.79
CA SER A 160 -1.79 23.27 4.56
C SER A 160 -3.31 23.19 4.60
N LYS A 161 -3.90 23.84 5.61
CA LYS A 161 -5.37 23.97 5.74
C LYS A 161 -6.03 24.58 4.49
N SER A 162 -5.35 25.53 3.83
CA SER A 162 -5.84 26.17 2.60
C SER A 162 -5.94 25.20 1.42
N ASN A 163 -4.99 24.29 1.29
CA ASN A 163 -4.91 23.38 0.13
C ASN A 163 -5.75 22.12 0.32
N ALA A 164 -5.96 21.67 1.57
CA ALA A 164 -6.58 20.38 1.85
C ALA A 164 -7.98 20.22 1.25
N ASN A 165 -8.81 21.26 1.32
CA ASN A 165 -10.18 21.22 0.79
C ASN A 165 -10.19 21.03 -0.74
N GLU A 166 -9.26 21.66 -1.45
CA GLU A 166 -9.13 21.51 -2.90
C GLU A 166 -8.65 20.11 -3.27
N ILE A 167 -7.64 19.61 -2.54
CA ILE A 167 -7.07 18.26 -2.74
C ILE A 167 -8.16 17.20 -2.56
N VAL A 168 -8.91 17.27 -1.45
CA VAL A 168 -9.98 16.30 -1.15
C VAL A 168 -11.08 16.31 -2.21
N LYS A 169 -11.43 17.49 -2.75
CA LYS A 169 -12.40 17.59 -3.85
C LYS A 169 -11.87 17.02 -5.16
N SER A 170 -10.57 17.15 -5.42
CA SER A 170 -9.95 16.70 -6.67
C SER A 170 -9.73 15.19 -6.75
N ILE A 171 -9.68 14.48 -5.61
CA ILE A 171 -9.40 13.04 -5.55
C ILE A 171 -10.61 12.31 -4.94
N PRO A 172 -11.40 11.58 -5.76
CA PRO A 172 -12.56 10.83 -5.28
C PRO A 172 -12.21 9.83 -4.16
N GLY A 173 -13.02 9.86 -3.09
CA GLY A 173 -12.87 8.99 -1.93
C GLY A 173 -11.70 9.34 -0.99
N SER A 174 -10.93 10.38 -1.30
CA SER A 174 -9.97 10.92 -0.33
C SER A 174 -10.68 11.73 0.76
N SER A 175 -10.06 11.85 1.93
CA SER A 175 -10.62 12.61 3.05
C SER A 175 -9.53 13.15 3.96
N VAL A 176 -9.86 14.18 4.73
CA VAL A 176 -9.01 14.58 5.86
C VAL A 176 -9.18 13.55 6.96
N ILE A 177 -8.10 12.83 7.26
CA ILE A 177 -8.07 11.76 8.26
C ILE A 177 -7.39 12.18 9.55
N GLY A 178 -6.90 13.43 9.63
CA GLY A 178 -6.18 13.87 10.82
C GLY A 178 -5.45 15.19 10.63
N PHE A 179 -4.64 15.52 11.63
CA PHE A 179 -3.81 16.71 11.63
C PHE A 179 -2.49 16.50 12.38
N LEU A 180 -1.50 17.31 12.02
CA LEU A 180 -0.22 17.38 12.71
C LEU A 180 -0.35 18.08 14.06
N LYS A 181 0.40 17.59 15.05
CA LYS A 181 0.49 18.20 16.37
C LYS A 181 1.94 18.50 16.71
N LYS A 182 2.27 19.79 16.86
CA LYS A 182 3.60 20.24 17.26
C LYS A 182 3.86 19.92 18.74
N ASN A 183 5.13 19.76 19.10
CA ASN A 183 5.60 19.38 20.43
C ASN A 183 5.02 18.03 20.90
N SER A 184 4.80 17.12 19.96
CA SER A 184 4.41 15.73 20.21
C SER A 184 5.31 14.82 19.39
N ASN A 185 5.46 13.56 19.80
CA ASN A 185 6.13 12.52 19.00
C ASN A 185 5.22 11.29 18.82
N ASN A 186 3.97 11.38 19.28
CA ASN A 186 3.05 10.25 19.30
C ASN A 186 2.07 10.34 18.14
N ILE A 187 1.71 9.17 17.61
CA ILE A 187 0.58 9.01 16.71
C ILE A 187 -0.56 8.44 17.54
N THR A 188 -1.71 9.12 17.52
CA THR A 188 -2.91 8.68 18.23
C THR A 188 -4.03 8.41 17.24
N TYR A 189 -4.85 7.40 17.53
CA TYR A 189 -5.95 6.96 16.69
C TYR A 189 -7.29 7.16 17.41
N ARG A 190 -8.31 7.57 16.67
CA ARG A 190 -9.69 7.70 17.15
C ARG A 190 -10.65 7.01 16.18
N ASN A 191 -11.76 6.51 16.73
CA ASN A 191 -12.89 5.98 15.99
C ASN A 191 -12.62 4.72 15.14
N PHE A 192 -11.47 4.05 15.33
CA PHE A 192 -11.16 2.84 14.59
C PHE A 192 -12.07 1.67 15.00
N HIS A 193 -12.29 1.49 16.30
CA HIS A 193 -13.15 0.46 16.85
C HIS A 193 -14.56 0.52 16.25
N GLU A 194 -15.19 1.69 16.27
CA GLU A 194 -16.55 1.89 15.80
C GLU A 194 -16.68 1.64 14.30
N VAL A 195 -15.70 2.09 13.51
CA VAL A 195 -15.67 1.85 12.06
C VAL A 195 -15.45 0.37 11.75
N LEU A 196 -14.56 -0.30 12.49
CA LEU A 196 -14.31 -1.73 12.33
C LEU A 196 -15.54 -2.56 12.70
N MET A 197 -16.18 -2.28 13.83
CA MET A 197 -17.39 -2.97 14.27
C MET A 197 -18.54 -2.81 13.29
N LYS A 198 -18.69 -1.61 12.70
CA LYS A 198 -19.67 -1.36 11.64
C LYS A 198 -19.35 -2.16 10.39
N ALA A 199 -18.08 -2.23 9.99
CA ALA A 199 -17.64 -3.02 8.83
C ALA A 199 -17.79 -4.53 9.07
N SER A 200 -17.63 -5.01 10.31
CA SER A 200 -17.74 -6.42 10.66
C SER A 200 -19.16 -6.90 10.96
N ALA A 201 -20.14 -5.99 11.10
CA ALA A 201 -21.47 -6.31 11.63
C ALA A 201 -22.23 -7.41 10.86
N HIS A 202 -21.95 -7.57 9.56
CA HIS A 202 -22.62 -8.54 8.70
C HIS A 202 -21.78 -9.81 8.46
N PHE A 203 -20.59 -9.90 9.05
CA PHE A 203 -19.74 -11.08 8.97
C PHE A 203 -19.89 -11.86 10.28
N GLU A 204 -20.44 -13.08 10.20
CA GLU A 204 -20.60 -13.94 11.37
C GLU A 204 -19.23 -14.20 12.02
N LYS A 205 -19.19 -14.15 13.36
CA LYS A 205 -18.03 -14.65 14.10
C LYS A 205 -18.06 -16.16 14.00
N ASP A 206 -17.20 -16.74 13.20
CA ASP A 206 -17.02 -18.19 13.17
C ASP A 206 -16.35 -18.61 14.49
N THR A 207 -17.16 -18.72 15.55
CA THR A 207 -16.74 -19.06 16.89
C THR A 207 -16.50 -20.57 16.96
N GLY A 208 -15.31 -21.06 16.61
CA GLY A 208 -15.12 -22.51 16.79
C GLY A 208 -13.76 -23.16 16.53
N ALA A 209 -12.85 -22.58 15.76
CA ALA A 209 -11.60 -23.29 15.48
C ALA A 209 -10.58 -23.12 16.62
N LYS A 210 -10.57 -24.06 17.58
CA LYS A 210 -9.33 -24.38 18.32
C LYS A 210 -8.26 -24.69 17.28
N ILE A 211 -7.23 -23.84 17.24
CA ILE A 211 -6.13 -23.93 16.28
C ILE A 211 -5.32 -25.19 16.58
N GLU A 212 -5.62 -26.29 15.88
CA GLU A 212 -4.71 -27.42 15.78
C GLU A 212 -3.68 -27.16 14.69
N ILE A 213 -2.40 -27.28 15.06
CA ILE A 213 -1.26 -26.94 14.21
C ILE A 213 -1.05 -28.06 13.19
N ILE A 214 -1.34 -27.79 11.92
CA ILE A 214 -0.93 -28.65 10.81
C ILE A 214 0.48 -28.22 10.36
N LYS A 215 1.37 -29.19 10.15
CA LYS A 215 2.67 -28.96 9.48
C LYS A 215 2.40 -28.75 7.99
N SER A 216 2.83 -27.59 7.46
CA SER A 216 2.63 -27.24 6.06
C SER A 216 3.48 -28.09 5.12
N GLU A 217 2.88 -28.54 4.02
CA GLU A 217 3.58 -28.99 2.81
C GLU A 217 3.76 -27.80 1.87
N LYS A 218 4.90 -27.77 1.18
CA LYS A 218 5.32 -26.65 0.32
C LYS A 218 4.33 -26.43 -0.85
N PRO A 219 3.96 -25.18 -1.18
CA PRO A 219 3.08 -24.92 -2.31
C PRO A 219 3.73 -25.23 -3.66
N VAL A 220 2.96 -25.88 -4.53
CA VAL A 220 3.31 -26.24 -5.91
C VAL A 220 3.09 -25.06 -6.87
N ALA A 221 4.12 -24.84 -7.69
CA ALA A 221 4.28 -24.04 -8.91
C ALA A 221 3.09 -23.20 -9.46
N ILE A 222 3.19 -21.87 -9.30
CA ILE A 222 2.52 -20.87 -10.16
C ILE A 222 3.44 -20.59 -11.36
N LYS A 223 3.39 -21.45 -12.39
CA LYS A 223 4.19 -21.24 -13.62
C LYS A 223 3.34 -20.94 -14.86
N ASN A 224 2.11 -21.47 -14.92
CA ASN A 224 1.33 -21.48 -16.17
C ASN A 224 0.41 -20.27 -16.37
N SER A 225 0.17 -19.44 -15.35
CA SER A 225 -0.78 -18.31 -15.45
C SER A 225 -0.15 -16.97 -15.88
N VAL A 226 1.18 -16.88 -15.91
CA VAL A 226 1.91 -15.63 -16.17
C VAL A 226 2.16 -15.42 -17.68
N GLU A 227 2.26 -16.48 -18.47
CA GLU A 227 2.59 -16.40 -19.89
C GLU A 227 1.50 -15.72 -20.74
N ASN A 228 0.24 -15.75 -20.29
CA ASN A 228 -0.88 -15.14 -21.01
C ASN A 228 -1.03 -13.62 -20.77
N LEU A 229 -0.42 -13.06 -19.73
CA LEU A 229 -0.51 -11.63 -19.39
C LEU A 229 0.52 -10.75 -20.12
N LEU A 230 1.53 -11.34 -20.75
CA LEU A 230 2.66 -10.61 -21.36
C LEU A 230 2.43 -10.17 -22.81
N LYS A 231 1.22 -10.36 -23.36
CA LYS A 231 0.93 -10.11 -24.79
C LYS A 231 0.35 -8.73 -25.12
N GLU A 232 0.19 -7.83 -24.15
CA GLU A 232 -0.22 -6.46 -24.46
C GLU A 232 1.00 -5.55 -24.69
N ASN A 233 1.35 -5.45 -25.97
CA ASN A 233 2.28 -4.48 -26.53
C ASN A 233 1.85 -3.03 -26.22
N SER A 234 2.63 -2.32 -25.42
CA SER A 234 2.66 -0.86 -25.47
C SER A 234 3.91 -0.40 -26.21
N LYS A 235 3.71 0.22 -27.39
CA LYS A 235 4.74 0.96 -28.12
C LYS A 235 5.28 2.07 -27.22
N TYR A 236 6.43 1.86 -26.60
CA TYR A 236 7.14 2.93 -25.89
C TYR A 236 7.93 3.74 -26.92
N GLU A 237 7.45 4.93 -27.26
CA GLU A 237 8.05 5.81 -28.29
C GLU A 237 9.51 6.19 -28.00
N ASN A 238 9.96 6.09 -26.76
CA ASN A 238 11.31 6.52 -26.31
C ASN A 238 12.25 5.35 -25.98
N LEU A 239 11.90 4.11 -26.36
CA LEU A 239 12.71 2.92 -26.09
C LEU A 239 13.75 2.71 -27.21
N ILE A 240 15.02 2.67 -26.82
CA ILE A 240 16.14 2.28 -27.69
C ILE A 240 16.60 0.89 -27.25
N LEU A 241 16.67 -0.04 -28.20
CA LEU A 241 17.17 -1.40 -27.97
C LEU A 241 18.61 -1.51 -28.48
N THR A 242 19.53 -1.99 -27.63
CA THR A 242 20.89 -2.29 -28.06
C THR A 242 20.95 -3.66 -28.75
N GLN A 243 22.00 -3.90 -29.54
CA GLN A 243 22.26 -5.21 -30.15
C GLN A 243 22.43 -6.34 -29.10
N SER A 244 22.86 -5.98 -27.89
CA SER A 244 22.96 -6.89 -26.74
C SER A 244 21.65 -7.08 -25.96
N GLY A 245 20.53 -6.55 -26.46
CA GLY A 245 19.20 -6.69 -25.84
C GLY A 245 18.95 -5.76 -24.64
N LYS A 246 19.85 -4.79 -24.37
CA LYS A 246 19.64 -3.81 -23.31
C LYS A 246 18.62 -2.77 -23.74
N ARG A 247 17.78 -2.33 -22.79
CA ARG A 247 16.76 -1.31 -22.98
C ARG A 247 17.29 0.02 -22.45
N LEU A 248 17.30 1.04 -23.30
CA LEU A 248 17.64 2.42 -22.95
C LEU A 248 16.39 3.29 -23.14
N THR A 249 16.18 4.25 -22.25
CA THR A 249 15.11 5.25 -22.34
C THR A 249 15.73 6.63 -22.39
N LYS A 250 15.30 7.46 -23.33
CA LYS A 250 15.74 8.86 -23.41
C LYS A 250 15.07 9.69 -22.30
N ILE A 251 15.85 10.50 -21.60
CA ILE A 251 15.31 11.52 -20.68
C ILE A 251 14.63 12.63 -21.51
N PRO A 252 13.38 13.03 -21.21
CA PRO A 252 12.72 14.11 -21.92
C PRO A 252 13.53 15.42 -21.87
N ALA A 253 13.59 16.15 -22.99
CA ALA A 253 14.40 17.38 -23.13
C ALA A 253 13.98 18.56 -22.23
N LYS A 254 12.88 18.42 -21.48
CA LYS A 254 12.41 19.43 -20.51
C LYS A 254 13.19 19.45 -19.20
N TYR A 255 14.07 18.47 -18.99
CA TYR A 255 14.93 18.41 -17.80
C TYR A 255 16.29 19.01 -18.14
N GLU A 256 16.76 19.96 -17.32
CA GLU A 256 18.05 20.64 -17.51
C GLU A 256 19.16 19.88 -16.77
N GLU A 257 18.94 19.58 -15.48
CA GLU A 257 19.83 18.85 -14.58
C GLU A 257 19.07 17.65 -13.97
N PRO A 258 18.87 16.57 -14.76
CA PRO A 258 18.05 15.44 -14.33
C PRO A 258 18.74 14.59 -13.26
N ILE A 259 18.05 14.39 -12.13
CA ILE A 259 18.39 13.44 -11.08
C ILE A 259 17.58 12.16 -11.30
N LEU A 260 18.27 11.02 -11.43
CA LEU A 260 17.63 9.70 -11.50
C LEU A 260 17.31 9.18 -10.09
N VAL A 261 16.06 8.79 -9.89
CA VAL A 261 15.60 8.14 -8.66
C VAL A 261 15.32 6.68 -8.96
N ILE A 262 15.94 5.77 -8.21
CA ILE A 262 15.77 4.34 -8.41
C ILE A 262 14.93 3.79 -7.25
N GLY A 263 13.82 3.14 -7.58
CA GLY A 263 13.07 2.32 -6.64
C GLY A 263 13.30 0.84 -6.95
N THR A 264 13.84 0.11 -5.98
CA THR A 264 13.98 -1.35 -6.07
C THR A 264 12.92 -2.02 -5.20
N ASP A 265 12.21 -3.00 -5.76
CA ASP A 265 11.43 -3.95 -4.97
C ASP A 265 12.41 -4.85 -4.18
N GLY A 266 12.00 -5.28 -2.98
CA GLY A 266 12.84 -5.99 -2.04
C GLY A 266 13.54 -7.20 -2.68
N VAL A 267 14.86 -7.09 -2.85
CA VAL A 267 15.71 -8.18 -3.37
C VAL A 267 15.92 -9.32 -2.36
N GLY A 268 15.41 -9.18 -1.13
CA GLY A 268 15.67 -10.07 0.00
C GLY A 268 15.36 -11.54 -0.26
N THR A 269 14.23 -11.86 -0.88
CA THR A 269 13.89 -13.27 -1.20
C THR A 269 14.84 -13.84 -2.26
N LYS A 270 15.34 -13.03 -3.19
CA LYS A 270 16.31 -13.47 -4.20
C LYS A 270 17.67 -13.73 -3.58
N ILE A 271 18.11 -12.85 -2.68
CA ILE A 271 19.34 -13.02 -1.93
C ILE A 271 19.24 -14.28 -1.07
N LYS A 272 18.09 -14.48 -0.38
CA LYS A 272 17.86 -15.68 0.42
C LYS A 272 17.89 -16.95 -0.41
N ILE A 273 17.27 -16.97 -1.60
CA ILE A 273 17.36 -18.10 -2.53
C ILE A 273 18.80 -18.30 -3.01
N ALA A 274 19.48 -17.24 -3.45
CA ALA A 274 20.86 -17.33 -3.94
C ALA A 274 21.84 -17.82 -2.87
N GLN A 275 21.63 -17.42 -1.60
CA GLN A 275 22.37 -17.92 -0.45
C GLN A 275 22.05 -19.39 -0.17
N GLN A 276 20.76 -19.77 -0.20
CA GLN A 276 20.32 -21.16 0.00
C GLN A 276 20.77 -22.10 -1.12
N THR A 277 20.97 -21.57 -2.33
CA THR A 277 21.40 -22.36 -3.50
C THR A 277 22.88 -22.19 -3.83
N GLU A 278 23.62 -21.33 -3.11
CA GLU A 278 25.01 -20.93 -3.39
C GLU A 278 25.26 -20.35 -4.81
N ILE A 279 24.20 -19.96 -5.53
CA ILE A 279 24.27 -19.43 -6.91
C ILE A 279 24.14 -17.90 -6.87
N ASN A 280 25.21 -17.24 -6.46
CA ASN A 280 25.22 -15.78 -6.27
C ASN A 280 25.38 -14.99 -7.57
N SER A 281 25.94 -15.60 -8.63
CA SER A 281 26.24 -14.94 -9.91
C SER A 281 25.01 -14.54 -10.73
N THR A 282 23.82 -14.97 -10.33
CA THR A 282 22.55 -14.72 -11.04
C THR A 282 21.72 -13.61 -10.39
N VAL A 283 22.17 -13.04 -9.28
CA VAL A 283 21.49 -11.94 -8.58
C VAL A 283 21.83 -10.62 -9.28
N GLY A 284 20.96 -10.18 -10.18
CA GLY A 284 21.04 -8.87 -10.83
C GLY A 284 20.38 -7.75 -10.01
N ILE A 285 20.86 -6.51 -10.22
CA ILE A 285 20.20 -5.25 -9.85
C ILE A 285 19.21 -4.89 -10.96
#